data_AF-A0A3A4PQX9-F1
#
_entry.id   AF-A0A3A4PQX9-F1
#
_cell.length_a   1.000
_cell.length_b   1.000
_cell.length_c   1.000
_cell.angle_alpha   90.00
_cell.angle_beta   90.00
_cell.angle_gamma   90.00
#
_symmetry.space_group_name_H-M   'P 1'
#
loop_
_entity.id
_entity.type
_entity.pdbx_description
1 polymer ?
#
loop_
_entity_poly.entity_id
_entity_poly.type
_entity_poly.pdbx_seq_one_letter_code
_entity_poly.pdbx_strand_id
1 'polypeptide(L)'
;MAFCGVCAWLAAGGAAVAQEFNGCGQLIQGIECVLFQPDEGGLWVLDNRGNFRVGDRVRVIGTLDRECITICQQGDGCIRRNSIDLCEPPVNCGAIKKTKARCKGRQGNFKVKGVVKSGLARGVELTLLLDNGQARVAVTNDRGTAKTRWAGVGDGRHEVCIEQCEGRCAATECS
;
A
#
# COMPACT_ATOMS: atom_id res chain seq x y z
N MET A 1 28.61 -47.22 -44.56
CA MET A 1 28.05 -47.39 -43.20
C MET A 1 27.60 -46.01 -42.73
N ALA A 2 26.31 -45.70 -42.82
CA ALA A 2 25.76 -44.40 -42.47
C ALA A 2 24.95 -44.54 -41.17
N PHE A 3 25.46 -43.96 -40.08
CA PHE A 3 24.75 -43.88 -38.81
C PHE A 3 23.89 -42.62 -38.80
N CYS A 4 22.57 -42.82 -38.81
CA CYS A 4 21.56 -41.77 -38.69
C CYS A 4 21.33 -41.55 -37.19
N GLY A 5 21.97 -40.53 -36.62
CA GLY A 5 21.84 -40.15 -35.22
C GLY A 5 20.64 -39.24 -34.99
N VAL A 6 19.57 -39.77 -34.42
CA VAL A 6 18.38 -39.00 -34.03
C VAL A 6 18.66 -38.29 -32.71
N CYS A 7 18.84 -36.96 -32.74
CA CYS A 7 18.86 -36.13 -31.55
C CYS A 7 17.42 -35.84 -31.10
N ALA A 8 16.92 -36.58 -30.12
CA ALA A 8 15.66 -36.27 -29.46
C ALA A 8 15.83 -35.04 -28.55
N TRP A 9 15.25 -33.90 -28.94
CA TRP A 9 15.14 -32.72 -28.09
C TRP A 9 13.90 -32.84 -27.20
N LEU A 10 14.10 -32.96 -25.89
CA LEU A 10 13.03 -32.84 -24.90
C LEU A 10 12.60 -31.37 -24.81
N ALA A 11 11.41 -31.04 -25.31
CA ALA A 11 10.79 -29.75 -25.07
C ALA A 11 10.31 -29.71 -23.61
N ALA A 12 10.98 -28.91 -22.77
CA ALA A 12 10.47 -28.59 -21.44
C ALA A 12 9.26 -27.67 -21.59
N GLY A 13 8.06 -28.20 -21.33
CA GLY A 13 6.86 -27.39 -21.19
C GLY A 13 6.98 -26.50 -19.96
N GLY A 14 7.18 -25.20 -20.15
CA GLY A 14 7.11 -24.23 -19.06
C GLY A 14 5.67 -24.11 -18.59
N ALA A 15 5.40 -24.47 -17.33
CA ALA A 15 4.14 -24.09 -16.71
C ALA A 15 4.09 -22.56 -16.65
N ALA A 16 3.02 -21.97 -17.19
CA ALA A 16 2.79 -20.54 -17.04
C ALA A 16 2.67 -20.23 -15.54
N VAL A 17 3.63 -19.47 -15.02
CA VAL A 17 3.59 -19.04 -13.63
C VAL A 17 2.50 -17.98 -13.52
N ALA A 18 1.48 -18.27 -12.71
CA ALA A 18 0.49 -17.30 -12.28
C ALA A 18 1.19 -16.02 -11.79
N GLN A 19 0.96 -14.89 -12.48
CA GLN A 19 1.57 -13.61 -12.12
C GLN A 19 0.69 -12.93 -11.06
N GLU A 20 1.20 -12.79 -9.84
CA GLU A 20 0.52 -12.03 -8.79
C GLU A 20 0.54 -10.53 -9.11
N PHE A 21 -0.55 -9.87 -8.77
CA PHE A 21 -0.78 -8.44 -8.95
C PHE A 21 -1.16 -7.80 -7.62
N ASN A 22 -0.61 -6.62 -7.36
CA ASN A 22 -0.92 -5.80 -6.20
C ASN A 22 -0.67 -4.34 -6.58
N GLY A 23 -1.72 -3.65 -6.99
CA GLY A 23 -1.59 -2.31 -7.55
C GLY A 23 -2.85 -1.47 -7.37
N CYS A 24 -2.67 -0.17 -7.54
CA CYS A 24 -3.75 0.79 -7.53
C CYS A 24 -4.19 1.16 -8.94
N GLY A 25 -5.42 1.64 -9.06
CA GLY A 25 -5.99 2.09 -10.32
C GLY A 25 -7.39 2.64 -10.15
N GLN A 26 -8.08 2.86 -11.27
CA GLN A 26 -9.46 3.31 -11.29
C GLN A 26 -10.39 2.27 -11.89
N LEU A 27 -11.62 2.21 -11.41
CA LEU A 27 -12.70 1.50 -12.09
C LEU A 27 -13.26 2.39 -13.20
N ILE A 28 -13.16 1.95 -14.45
CA ILE A 28 -13.65 2.68 -15.62
C ILE A 28 -14.81 1.94 -16.28
N GLN A 29 -15.68 2.69 -16.96
CA GLN A 29 -16.74 2.09 -17.77
C GLN A 29 -16.17 1.69 -19.13
N GLY A 30 -16.09 0.38 -19.39
CA GLY A 30 -15.92 -0.17 -20.73
C GLY A 30 -17.24 -0.14 -21.52
N ILE A 31 -17.23 -0.67 -22.74
CA ILE A 31 -18.41 -0.74 -23.61
C ILE A 31 -19.50 -1.58 -22.94
N GLU A 32 -19.15 -2.76 -22.41
CA GLU A 32 -20.12 -3.69 -21.82
C GLU A 32 -19.97 -3.87 -20.30
N CYS A 33 -18.75 -3.69 -19.78
CA CYS A 33 -18.42 -3.98 -18.37
C CYS A 33 -17.66 -2.84 -17.71
N VAL A 34 -17.63 -2.85 -16.38
CA VAL A 34 -16.67 -2.04 -15.61
C VAL A 34 -15.34 -2.77 -15.60
N LEU A 35 -14.28 -2.05 -15.97
CA LEU A 35 -12.91 -2.54 -16.05
C LEU A 35 -12.07 -1.84 -14.98
N PHE A 36 -11.03 -2.50 -14.52
CA PHE A 36 -10.00 -1.90 -13.69
C PHE A 36 -8.83 -1.45 -14.55
N GLN A 37 -8.53 -0.16 -14.50
CA GLN A 37 -7.38 0.45 -15.15
C GLN A 37 -6.31 0.75 -14.08
N PRO A 38 -5.30 -0.11 -13.92
CA PRO A 38 -4.21 0.16 -12.97
C PRO A 38 -3.40 1.40 -13.39
N ASP A 39 -2.74 2.02 -12.42
CA ASP A 39 -1.89 3.20 -12.62
C ASP A 39 -0.70 2.91 -13.56
N GLU A 40 -0.29 1.65 -13.66
CA GLU A 40 0.77 1.16 -14.56
C GLU A 40 0.28 0.88 -16.00
N GLY A 41 -1.04 0.93 -16.24
CA GLY A 41 -1.66 0.75 -17.56
C GLY A 41 -2.25 -0.64 -17.83
N GLY A 42 -3.00 -0.72 -18.93
CA GLY A 42 -3.82 -1.87 -19.29
C GLY A 42 -5.26 -1.78 -18.74
N LEU A 43 -6.08 -2.76 -19.08
CA LEU A 43 -7.49 -2.86 -18.70
C LEU A 43 -7.82 -4.29 -18.27
N TRP A 44 -8.29 -4.47 -17.05
CA TRP A 44 -8.48 -5.79 -16.47
C TRP A 44 -9.91 -5.99 -15.99
N VAL A 45 -10.46 -7.17 -16.25
CA VAL A 45 -11.72 -7.59 -15.65
C VAL A 45 -11.47 -8.08 -14.24
N LEU A 46 -12.28 -7.64 -13.27
CA LEU A 46 -12.21 -8.11 -11.89
C LEU A 46 -13.25 -9.20 -11.63
N ASP A 47 -12.86 -10.28 -10.96
CA ASP A 47 -13.81 -11.29 -10.47
C ASP A 47 -14.73 -10.70 -9.39
N ASN A 48 -14.18 -9.85 -8.52
CA ASN A 48 -14.89 -9.21 -7.43
C ASN A 48 -14.66 -7.69 -7.42
N ARG A 49 -15.76 -6.91 -7.47
CA ARG A 49 -15.74 -5.44 -7.41
C ARG A 49 -16.21 -4.89 -6.07
N GLY A 50 -16.66 -5.73 -5.14
CA GLY A 50 -17.23 -5.29 -3.87
C GLY A 50 -18.34 -4.24 -4.07
N ASN A 51 -18.27 -3.16 -3.29
CA ASN A 51 -19.22 -2.03 -3.35
C ASN A 51 -18.71 -0.84 -4.17
N PHE A 52 -17.57 -1.01 -4.86
CA PHE A 52 -16.94 0.07 -5.62
C PHE A 52 -17.65 0.30 -6.95
N ARG A 53 -17.64 1.55 -7.41
CA ARG A 53 -18.33 2.03 -8.60
C ARG A 53 -17.34 2.59 -9.61
N VAL A 54 -17.79 2.78 -10.85
CA VAL A 54 -17.03 3.51 -11.87
C VAL A 54 -16.63 4.88 -11.33
N GLY A 55 -15.37 5.23 -11.51
CA GLY A 55 -14.73 6.44 -10.99
C GLY A 55 -13.98 6.24 -9.67
N ASP A 56 -14.24 5.16 -8.94
CA ASP A 56 -13.54 4.90 -7.68
C ASP A 56 -12.09 4.51 -7.93
N ARG A 57 -11.19 5.05 -7.10
CA ARG A 57 -9.78 4.66 -7.07
C ARG A 57 -9.57 3.55 -6.05
N VAL A 58 -9.16 2.39 -6.52
CA VAL A 58 -9.15 1.14 -5.75
C VAL A 58 -7.80 0.47 -5.83
N ARG A 59 -7.45 -0.28 -4.78
CA ARG A 59 -6.30 -1.16 -4.73
C ARG A 59 -6.81 -2.57 -4.96
N VAL A 60 -6.23 -3.25 -5.95
CA VAL A 60 -6.59 -4.62 -6.31
C VAL A 60 -5.39 -5.51 -6.05
N ILE A 61 -5.62 -6.62 -5.36
CA ILE A 61 -4.63 -7.68 -5.13
C ILE A 61 -5.22 -8.99 -5.65
N GLY A 62 -4.51 -9.72 -6.49
CA GLY A 62 -4.98 -10.99 -7.05
C GLY A 62 -4.01 -11.60 -8.07
N THR A 63 -4.48 -12.52 -8.90
CA THR A 63 -3.65 -13.19 -9.92
C THR A 63 -4.04 -12.73 -11.33
N LEU A 64 -3.08 -12.28 -12.14
CA LEU A 64 -3.31 -11.95 -13.55
C LEU A 64 -3.50 -13.22 -14.38
N ASP A 65 -4.57 -13.23 -15.15
CA ASP A 65 -4.93 -14.26 -16.12
C ASP A 65 -5.17 -13.60 -17.47
N ARG A 66 -4.14 -13.59 -18.32
CA ARG A 66 -4.15 -12.94 -19.65
C ARG A 66 -4.90 -13.74 -20.71
N GLU A 67 -5.15 -15.01 -20.44
CA GLU A 67 -5.84 -15.92 -21.36
C GLU A 67 -7.32 -16.06 -21.01
N CYS A 68 -7.79 -15.32 -20.00
CA CYS A 68 -9.19 -15.36 -19.62
C CYS A 68 -10.09 -14.87 -20.76
N ILE A 69 -11.11 -15.66 -21.08
CA ILE A 69 -12.17 -15.24 -22.00
C ILE A 69 -13.26 -14.58 -21.16
N THR A 70 -13.56 -13.33 -21.49
CA THR A 70 -14.60 -12.54 -20.82
C THR A 70 -15.69 -12.12 -21.81
N ILE A 71 -16.93 -12.05 -21.32
CA ILE A 71 -18.04 -11.51 -22.10
C ILE A 71 -17.85 -10.05 -22.47
N CYS A 72 -17.00 -9.31 -21.74
CA CYS A 72 -16.84 -7.87 -21.91
C CYS A 72 -16.22 -7.46 -23.24
N GLN A 73 -15.67 -8.43 -24.01
CA GLN A 73 -14.96 -8.24 -25.29
C GLN A 73 -13.90 -7.12 -25.26
N GLN A 74 -13.45 -6.74 -24.07
CA GLN A 74 -12.54 -5.65 -23.79
C GLN A 74 -11.69 -5.98 -22.57
N GLY A 75 -10.41 -5.65 -22.66
CA GLY A 75 -9.42 -5.89 -21.63
C GLY A 75 -8.23 -6.71 -22.11
N ASP A 76 -7.14 -6.64 -21.35
CA ASP A 76 -5.90 -7.39 -21.52
C ASP A 76 -5.91 -8.73 -20.75
N GLY A 77 -7.02 -9.03 -20.08
CA GLY A 77 -7.23 -10.23 -19.28
C GLY A 77 -8.09 -9.97 -18.04
N CYS A 78 -7.94 -10.84 -17.05
CA CYS A 78 -8.66 -10.81 -15.78
C CYS A 78 -7.67 -10.74 -14.62
N ILE A 79 -8.09 -10.15 -13.51
CA ILE A 79 -7.47 -10.35 -12.20
C ILE A 79 -8.37 -11.27 -11.41
N ARG A 80 -7.96 -12.54 -11.32
CA ARG A 80 -8.70 -13.61 -10.66
C ARG A 80 -8.47 -13.60 -9.15
N ARG A 81 -9.45 -14.14 -8.41
CA ARG A 81 -9.38 -14.31 -6.94
C ARG A 81 -8.98 -13.00 -6.23
N ASN A 82 -9.47 -11.88 -6.74
CA ASN A 82 -8.99 -10.59 -6.30
C ASN A 82 -9.66 -10.14 -5.00
N SER A 83 -8.89 -9.47 -4.13
CA SER A 83 -9.43 -8.53 -3.15
C SER A 83 -9.41 -7.12 -3.75
N ILE A 84 -10.30 -6.27 -3.24
CA ILE A 84 -10.44 -4.89 -3.67
C ILE A 84 -10.72 -4.02 -2.45
N ASP A 85 -9.92 -2.99 -2.27
CA ASP A 85 -10.02 -2.00 -1.18
C ASP A 85 -9.86 -0.59 -1.73
N LEU A 86 -10.10 0.43 -0.90
CA LEU A 86 -9.78 1.80 -1.26
C LEU A 86 -8.27 1.91 -1.53
N CYS A 87 -7.89 2.44 -2.69
CA CYS A 87 -6.48 2.81 -2.87
C CYS A 87 -6.25 4.17 -2.22
N GLU A 88 -5.79 4.12 -0.98
CA GLU A 88 -5.25 5.29 -0.31
C GLU A 88 -4.11 5.89 -1.16
N PRO A 89 -4.08 7.21 -1.35
CA PRO A 89 -2.96 7.83 -2.05
C PRO A 89 -1.67 7.51 -1.29
N PRO A 90 -0.59 7.12 -1.99
CA PRO A 90 0.69 6.91 -1.32
C PRO A 90 1.07 8.18 -0.57
N VAL A 91 1.52 8.01 0.68
CA VAL A 91 1.94 9.14 1.50
C VAL A 91 3.10 9.83 0.79
N ASN A 92 2.88 11.05 0.29
CA ASN A 92 3.95 11.85 -0.29
C ASN A 92 4.90 12.29 0.82
N CYS A 93 5.97 11.53 1.05
CA CYS A 93 6.97 11.80 2.08
C CYS A 93 7.72 13.12 1.88
N GLY A 94 7.75 13.67 0.66
CA GLY A 94 8.25 15.01 0.37
C GLY A 94 7.37 16.12 0.95
N ALA A 95 6.08 15.86 1.15
CA ALA A 95 5.17 16.79 1.81
C ALA A 95 5.33 16.81 3.33
N ILE A 96 6.06 15.87 3.94
CA ILE A 96 6.38 15.87 5.37
C ILE A 96 7.42 16.94 5.66
N LYS A 97 7.02 18.00 6.36
CA LYS A 97 7.87 19.15 6.68
C LYS A 97 8.66 18.94 7.97
N LYS A 98 8.02 18.32 8.97
CA LYS A 98 8.64 18.15 10.29
C LYS A 98 7.99 17.04 11.11
N THR A 99 8.82 16.17 11.70
CA THR A 99 8.44 15.25 12.76
C THR A 99 8.94 15.78 14.10
N LYS A 100 8.15 15.63 15.17
CA LYS A 100 8.53 15.99 16.54
C LYS A 100 8.08 14.92 17.50
N ALA A 101 8.94 14.54 18.42
CA ALA A 101 8.60 13.80 19.63
C ALA A 101 8.70 14.73 20.84
N ARG A 102 7.86 14.49 21.84
CA ARG A 102 7.94 15.17 23.14
C ARG A 102 7.59 14.20 24.25
N CYS A 103 8.45 14.08 25.24
CA CYS A 103 8.13 13.39 26.47
C CYS A 103 7.48 14.33 27.50
N LYS A 104 6.55 13.81 28.28
CA LYS A 104 5.97 14.45 29.48
C LYS A 104 5.63 13.39 30.52
N GLY A 105 5.85 13.67 31.79
CA GLY A 105 5.46 12.77 32.86
C GLY A 105 6.39 12.92 34.06
N ARG A 106 6.38 11.90 34.92
CA ARG A 106 7.34 11.69 36.00
C ARG A 106 7.71 10.22 36.00
N GLN A 107 8.84 9.89 36.63
CA GLN A 107 9.45 8.56 36.72
C GLN A 107 8.40 7.44 36.81
N GLY A 108 8.45 6.50 35.87
CA GLY A 108 7.55 5.34 35.78
C GLY A 108 6.19 5.60 35.10
N ASN A 109 5.90 6.82 34.65
CA ASN A 109 4.65 7.13 33.94
C ASN A 109 4.83 8.24 32.90
N PHE A 110 5.76 8.03 31.97
CA PHE A 110 5.97 8.97 30.87
C PHE A 110 4.93 8.78 29.76
N LYS A 111 4.68 9.88 29.06
CA LYS A 111 3.83 9.98 27.89
C LYS A 111 4.64 10.59 26.76
N VAL A 112 4.83 9.85 25.69
CA VAL A 112 5.46 10.37 24.47
C VAL A 112 4.36 10.86 23.53
N LYS A 113 4.53 12.06 22.99
CA LYS A 113 3.63 12.64 21.99
C LYS A 113 4.36 12.79 20.66
N GLY A 114 3.91 12.06 19.65
CA GLY A 114 4.32 12.22 18.26
C GLY A 114 3.50 13.31 17.57
N VAL A 115 4.17 14.20 16.84
CA VAL A 115 3.53 15.23 16.01
C VAL A 115 4.21 15.28 14.66
N VAL A 116 3.44 15.08 13.60
CA VAL A 116 3.87 15.26 12.21
C VAL A 116 3.21 16.50 11.66
N LYS A 117 4.00 17.40 11.07
CA LYS A 117 3.54 18.53 10.27
C LYS A 117 3.88 18.26 8.80
N SER A 118 2.89 18.38 7.94
CA SER A 118 3.03 18.12 6.51
C SER A 118 2.19 19.10 5.67
N GLY A 119 2.34 19.03 4.35
CA GLY A 119 1.43 19.58 3.37
C GLY A 119 0.44 18.54 2.82
N LEU A 120 0.27 17.41 3.50
CA LEU A 120 -0.70 16.38 3.10
C LEU A 120 -2.13 16.91 3.28
N ALA A 121 -3.05 16.39 2.45
CA ALA A 121 -4.48 16.67 2.57
C ALA A 121 -5.01 16.24 3.94
N ARG A 122 -6.17 16.78 4.35
CA ARG A 122 -6.91 16.31 5.53
C ARG A 122 -7.33 14.85 5.33
N GLY A 123 -7.31 14.05 6.40
CA GLY A 123 -7.79 12.68 6.38
C GLY A 123 -6.74 11.66 5.95
N VAL A 124 -5.52 12.07 5.63
CA VAL A 124 -4.43 11.15 5.34
C VAL A 124 -3.98 10.48 6.62
N GLU A 125 -4.00 9.15 6.62
CA GLU A 125 -3.55 8.34 7.74
C GLU A 125 -2.03 8.17 7.68
N LEU A 126 -1.37 8.31 8.83
CA LEU A 126 0.05 8.06 9.01
C LEU A 126 0.24 7.06 10.13
N THR A 127 1.06 6.05 9.91
CA THR A 127 1.42 5.10 10.97
C THR A 127 2.68 5.60 11.64
N LEU A 128 2.57 5.93 12.92
CA LEU A 128 3.70 6.36 13.74
C LEU A 128 4.15 5.20 14.62
N LEU A 129 5.44 4.92 14.62
CA LEU A 129 6.07 3.89 15.44
C LEU A 129 6.83 4.56 16.59
N LEU A 130 6.64 4.07 17.81
CA LEU A 130 7.54 4.37 18.93
C LEU A 130 8.56 3.23 19.07
N ASP A 131 9.84 3.57 19.02
CA ASP A 131 10.97 2.65 19.17
C ASP A 131 10.88 1.41 18.27
N ASN A 132 10.36 1.58 17.05
CA ASN A 132 10.12 0.53 16.04
C ASN A 132 9.16 -0.59 16.46
N GLY A 133 8.39 -0.43 17.55
CA GLY A 133 7.48 -1.47 18.05
C GLY A 133 6.02 -1.03 18.14
N GLN A 134 5.75 0.08 18.82
CA GLN A 134 4.37 0.44 19.16
C GLN A 134 3.74 1.34 18.09
N ALA A 135 3.04 0.72 17.12
CA ALA A 135 2.35 1.44 16.06
C ALA A 135 1.08 2.17 16.55
N ARG A 136 0.87 3.38 16.03
CA ARG A 136 -0.37 4.15 16.20
C ARG A 136 -0.68 4.91 14.91
N VAL A 137 -1.93 4.79 14.46
CA VAL A 137 -2.44 5.61 13.35
C VAL A 137 -2.70 7.04 13.82
N ALA A 138 -2.29 8.01 13.02
CA ALA A 138 -2.51 9.43 13.23
C ALA A 138 -3.03 10.06 11.93
N VAL A 139 -4.20 10.69 12.01
CA VAL A 139 -4.85 11.30 10.84
C VAL A 139 -4.49 12.79 10.74
N THR A 140 -4.17 13.25 9.55
CA THR A 140 -3.92 14.68 9.29
C THR A 140 -5.20 15.50 9.40
N ASN A 141 -5.14 16.61 10.13
CA ASN A 141 -6.22 17.59 10.20
C ASN A 141 -6.15 18.64 9.07
N ASP A 142 -7.05 19.63 9.10
CA ASP A 142 -7.11 20.74 8.13
C ASP A 142 -5.84 21.59 8.05
N ARG A 143 -4.91 21.43 9.00
CA ARG A 143 -3.61 22.13 9.03
C ARG A 143 -2.46 21.21 8.60
N GLY A 144 -2.75 20.07 7.98
CA GLY A 144 -1.75 19.06 7.62
C GLY A 144 -1.00 18.52 8.84
N THR A 145 -1.63 18.50 10.02
CA THR A 145 -0.98 18.04 11.26
C THR A 145 -1.61 16.73 11.72
N ALA A 146 -0.78 15.71 11.91
CA ALA A 146 -1.15 14.45 12.53
C ALA A 146 -0.49 14.33 13.92
N LYS A 147 -1.20 13.75 14.90
CA LYS A 147 -0.70 13.62 16.27
C LYS A 147 -1.11 12.28 16.86
N THR A 148 -0.22 11.67 17.62
CA THR A 148 -0.56 10.51 18.46
C THR A 148 0.15 10.59 19.81
N ARG A 149 -0.21 9.69 20.74
CA ARG A 149 0.36 9.62 22.07
C ARG A 149 0.54 8.17 22.51
N TRP A 150 1.65 7.93 23.19
CA TRP A 150 1.93 6.72 23.95
C TRP A 150 1.97 7.08 25.43
N ALA A 151 1.61 6.14 26.30
CA ALA A 151 1.59 6.29 27.74
C ALA A 151 2.22 5.06 28.40
N GLY A 152 2.69 5.19 29.63
CA GLY A 152 3.45 4.11 30.29
C GLY A 152 4.79 3.86 29.60
N VAL A 153 5.37 4.90 29.00
CA VAL A 153 6.69 4.83 28.39
C VAL A 153 7.74 4.86 29.50
N GLY A 154 8.81 4.07 29.32
CA GLY A 154 9.95 4.04 30.24
C GLY A 154 10.73 5.36 30.28
N ASP A 155 11.71 5.42 31.17
CA ASP A 155 12.76 6.43 31.13
C ASP A 155 13.75 6.17 29.99
N GLY A 156 14.43 7.22 29.56
CA GLY A 156 15.46 7.17 28.53
C GLY A 156 15.07 7.78 27.20
N ARG A 157 15.86 7.45 26.18
CA ARG A 157 15.71 7.98 24.82
C ARG A 157 14.68 7.18 24.05
N HIS A 158 13.72 7.91 23.47
CA HIS A 158 12.68 7.34 22.62
C HIS A 158 12.67 7.99 21.25
N GLU A 159 12.30 7.22 20.22
CA GLU A 159 12.20 7.68 18.85
C GLU A 159 10.81 7.44 18.27
N VAL A 160 10.27 8.47 17.60
CA VAL A 160 9.01 8.40 16.87
C VAL A 160 9.29 8.48 15.37
N CYS A 161 9.00 7.41 14.64
CA CYS A 161 9.19 7.30 13.19
C CYS A 161 7.84 7.24 12.45
N ILE A 162 7.83 7.66 11.18
CA ILE A 162 6.70 7.46 10.26
C ILE A 162 6.99 6.20 9.44
N GLU A 163 6.19 5.14 9.58
CA GLU A 163 6.42 3.85 8.91
C GLU A 163 6.45 3.99 7.38
N GLN A 164 5.53 4.77 6.83
CA GLN A 164 5.43 4.99 5.38
C GLN A 164 6.60 5.81 4.79
N CYS A 165 7.43 6.46 5.63
CA CYS A 165 8.45 7.40 5.19
C CYS A 165 9.79 7.12 5.86
N GLU A 166 10.63 6.33 5.19
CA GLU A 166 11.97 5.98 5.65
C GLU A 166 12.80 7.21 6.05
N GLY A 167 13.50 7.10 7.18
CA GLY A 167 14.35 8.17 7.73
C GLY A 167 13.59 9.37 8.34
N ARG A 168 12.25 9.38 8.38
CA ARG A 168 11.46 10.47 8.99
C ARG A 168 11.17 10.21 10.47
N CYS A 169 12.22 10.28 11.29
CA CYS A 169 12.13 10.06 12.72
C CYS A 169 12.35 11.34 13.56
N ALA A 170 11.93 11.32 14.82
CA ALA A 170 12.24 12.33 15.80
C ALA A 170 12.46 11.70 17.18
N ALA A 171 13.60 11.99 17.80
CA ALA A 171 13.93 11.53 19.14
C ALA A 171 13.45 12.50 20.24
N THR A 172 13.21 11.97 21.43
CA THR A 172 12.98 12.71 22.68
C THR A 172 13.60 11.95 23.84
N GLU A 173 14.07 12.66 24.86
CA GLU A 173 14.48 12.06 26.13
C GLU A 173 13.31 12.12 27.13
N CYS A 174 13.13 11.06 27.92
CA CYS A 174 12.22 10.97 29.05
C CYS A 174 13.02 10.89 30.36
N SER A 175 13.06 11.99 31.10
CA SER A 175 13.68 12.09 32.43
C SER A 175 12.88 12.96 33.39
#